data_AF-A0A9E4RCF7-F1
#
_entry.id   AF-A0A9E4RCF7-F1
#
_cell.length_a   1.000
_cell.length_b   1.000
_cell.length_c   1.000
_cell.angle_alpha   90.00
_cell.angle_beta   90.00
_cell.angle_gamma   90.00
#
_symmetry.space_group_name_H-M   'P 1'
#
loop_
_entity.id
_entity.type
_entity.pdbx_description
1 polymer ?
#
loop_
_entity_poly.entity_id
_entity_poly.type
_entity_poly.pdbx_seq_one_letter_code
_entity_poly.pdbx_strand_id
1 'polypeptide(L)'
;MRTEAREPREHLEAFERTEDGVFAVSDDERIVFWNSAAARILGFRADQVLGRKCYEVIRGQDDCDHADCGPNCEVLQRARHGRTSKSYDVMAKTSSGSHRLLNVSIVVLKGKNARSTLAVHMFRDVSEARRSQLEVQRRLQEASQASGQRSGEDIAGRLTPRESEVLRSLATGLETARIAEVMGISATTVRNHIDHVLAKLGVHSRLEAVVFAARHRIV
;
A
#
# COMPACT_ATOMS: atom_id res chain seq x y z
N MET A 1 46.65 8.53 -27.06
CA MET A 1 46.18 9.29 -25.88
C MET A 1 44.81 9.88 -26.20
N ARG A 2 43.73 9.30 -25.65
CA ARG A 2 42.37 9.89 -25.70
C ARG A 2 41.89 10.01 -24.27
N THR A 3 41.81 11.24 -23.79
CA THR A 3 41.53 11.62 -22.41
C THR A 3 40.15 12.29 -22.38
N GLU A 4 39.05 11.55 -22.50
CA GLU A 4 37.71 12.16 -22.65
C GLU A 4 36.55 11.52 -21.84
N ALA A 5 36.81 10.64 -20.87
CA ALA A 5 35.74 9.93 -20.13
C ALA A 5 35.58 10.32 -18.64
N ARG A 6 36.10 11.48 -18.19
CA ARG A 6 36.17 11.85 -16.76
C ARG A 6 34.93 12.56 -16.18
N GLU A 7 34.08 13.22 -16.98
CA GLU A 7 33.22 14.31 -16.47
C GLU A 7 31.69 14.05 -16.37
N PRO A 8 31.24 13.02 -15.64
CA PRO A 8 30.31 13.32 -14.53
C PRO A 8 30.50 12.41 -13.29
N ARG A 9 31.50 11.53 -13.31
CA ARG A 9 31.73 10.51 -12.27
C ARG A 9 32.38 11.07 -10.99
N GLU A 10 33.14 12.16 -11.08
CA GLU A 10 33.84 12.76 -9.92
C GLU A 10 32.86 13.19 -8.82
N HIS A 11 31.67 13.68 -9.18
CA HIS A 11 30.63 14.03 -8.21
C HIS A 11 29.99 12.81 -7.53
N LEU A 12 30.14 11.61 -8.11
CA LEU A 12 29.55 10.39 -7.56
C LEU A 12 30.36 9.84 -6.39
N GLU A 13 31.66 10.15 -6.31
CA GLU A 13 32.52 9.73 -5.20
C GLU A 13 32.04 10.28 -3.84
N ALA A 14 31.37 11.44 -3.84
CA ALA A 14 30.75 12.00 -2.65
C ALA A 14 29.67 11.07 -2.04
N PHE A 15 29.06 10.20 -2.85
CA PHE A 15 28.03 9.26 -2.41
C PHE A 15 28.58 7.90 -1.95
N GLU A 16 29.90 7.69 -1.97
CA GLU A 16 30.47 6.37 -1.65
C GLU A 16 30.20 5.94 -0.20
N ARG A 17 30.21 6.91 0.73
CA ARG A 17 30.10 6.68 2.18
C ARG A 17 28.72 7.06 2.75
N THR A 18 27.69 7.14 1.91
CA THR A 18 26.32 7.41 2.38
C THR A 18 25.66 6.14 2.91
N GLU A 19 24.70 6.29 3.82
CA GLU A 19 23.88 5.16 4.30
C GLU A 19 22.85 4.71 3.26
N ASP A 20 22.36 5.66 2.47
CA ASP A 20 21.47 5.43 1.33
C ASP A 20 22.23 4.72 0.21
N GLY A 21 21.57 3.76 -0.42
CA GLY A 21 22.09 3.09 -1.60
C GLY A 21 22.07 4.04 -2.79
N VAL A 22 23.18 4.14 -3.51
CA VAL A 22 23.31 5.02 -4.67
C VAL A 22 23.88 4.25 -5.85
N PHE A 23 23.20 4.36 -6.99
CA PHE A 23 23.73 3.90 -8.27
C PHE A 23 23.44 4.93 -9.37
N ALA A 24 24.30 5.00 -10.38
CA ALA A 24 24.08 5.88 -11.52
C ALA A 24 23.93 5.09 -12.80
N VAL A 25 23.05 5.55 -13.67
CA VAL A 25 22.74 4.93 -14.96
C VAL A 25 23.05 5.91 -16.08
N SER A 26 23.76 5.46 -17.11
CA SER A 26 24.02 6.22 -18.34
C SER A 26 22.80 6.25 -19.27
N ASP A 27 22.89 7.07 -20.31
CA ASP A 27 21.90 7.16 -21.39
C ASP A 27 21.63 5.83 -22.09
N ASP A 28 22.64 4.97 -22.20
CA ASP A 28 22.54 3.60 -22.70
C ASP A 28 22.05 2.58 -21.65
N GLU A 29 21.45 3.06 -20.54
CA GLU A 29 20.78 2.26 -19.51
C GLU A 29 21.73 1.35 -18.71
N ARG A 30 23.04 1.59 -18.78
CA ARG A 30 24.04 0.82 -18.05
C ARG A 30 24.35 1.44 -16.70
N ILE A 31 24.58 0.59 -15.71
CA ILE A 31 25.04 1.02 -14.39
C ILE A 31 26.50 1.45 -14.53
N VAL A 32 26.79 2.71 -14.20
CA VAL A 32 28.14 3.29 -14.27
C VAL A 32 28.71 3.65 -12.90
N PHE A 33 27.91 3.53 -11.84
CA PHE A 33 28.32 3.74 -10.46
C PHE A 33 27.45 2.89 -9.51
N TRP A 34 28.05 2.42 -8.43
CA TRP A 34 27.41 1.58 -7.42
C TRP A 34 28.16 1.70 -6.10
N ASN A 35 27.56 2.34 -5.09
CA ASN A 35 28.23 2.57 -3.82
C ASN A 35 28.19 1.34 -2.87
N SER A 36 28.98 1.42 -1.81
CA SER A 36 29.03 0.41 -0.75
C SER A 36 27.66 0.09 -0.11
N ALA A 37 26.80 1.10 0.09
CA ALA A 37 25.47 0.90 0.66
C ALA A 37 24.54 0.12 -0.29
N ALA A 38 24.57 0.41 -1.58
CA ALA A 38 23.81 -0.35 -2.58
C ALA A 38 24.25 -1.81 -2.61
N ALA A 39 25.56 -2.06 -2.49
CA ALA A 39 26.10 -3.41 -2.41
C ALA A 39 25.61 -4.18 -1.18
N ARG A 40 25.55 -3.52 -0.03
CA ARG A 40 25.03 -4.11 1.21
C ARG A 40 23.52 -4.38 1.15
N ILE A 41 22.72 -3.43 0.64
CA ILE A 41 21.26 -3.54 0.63
C ILE A 41 20.78 -4.59 -0.38
N LEU A 42 21.33 -4.56 -1.60
CA LEU A 42 20.90 -5.44 -2.69
C LEU A 42 21.75 -6.70 -2.83
N GLY A 43 22.90 -6.78 -2.15
CA GLY A 43 23.77 -7.94 -2.13
C GLY A 43 24.62 -8.14 -3.38
N PHE A 44 24.68 -7.15 -4.27
CA PHE A 44 25.53 -7.19 -5.47
C PHE A 44 26.79 -6.36 -5.28
N ARG A 45 27.96 -6.93 -5.58
CA ARG A 45 29.21 -6.16 -5.63
C ARG A 45 29.26 -5.30 -6.89
N ALA A 46 29.96 -4.16 -6.80
CA ALA A 46 30.06 -3.21 -7.91
C ALA A 46 30.58 -3.86 -9.21
N ASP A 47 31.60 -4.70 -9.13
CA ASP A 47 32.16 -5.43 -10.28
C ASP A 47 31.19 -6.43 -10.93
N GLN A 48 30.15 -6.86 -10.22
CA GLN A 48 29.11 -7.75 -10.75
C GLN A 48 28.00 -7.00 -11.51
N VAL A 49 27.91 -5.68 -11.36
CA VAL A 49 26.79 -4.86 -11.86
C VAL A 49 27.22 -3.73 -12.78
N LEU A 50 28.43 -3.20 -12.62
CA LEU A 50 28.96 -2.14 -13.48
C LEU A 50 28.96 -2.60 -14.94
N GLY A 51 28.45 -1.74 -15.83
CA GLY A 51 28.29 -2.01 -17.26
C GLY A 51 27.06 -2.83 -17.63
N ARG A 52 26.36 -3.46 -16.68
CA ARG A 52 25.10 -4.18 -16.95
C ARG A 52 23.92 -3.23 -17.04
N LYS A 53 22.85 -3.67 -17.70
CA LYS A 53 21.63 -2.87 -17.81
C LYS A 53 20.94 -2.78 -16.45
N CYS A 54 20.47 -1.60 -16.07
CA CYS A 54 19.87 -1.41 -14.74
C CYS A 54 18.66 -2.33 -14.51
N TYR A 55 17.83 -2.56 -15.54
CA TYR A 55 16.67 -3.44 -15.47
C TYR A 55 17.03 -4.93 -15.30
N GLU A 56 18.23 -5.36 -15.72
CA GLU A 56 18.70 -6.75 -15.51
C GLU A 56 19.09 -7.02 -14.06
N VAL A 57 19.48 -5.96 -13.34
CA VAL A 57 19.96 -6.02 -11.95
C VAL A 57 18.83 -5.72 -10.98
N ILE A 58 18.18 -4.55 -11.10
CA ILE A 58 17.16 -4.08 -10.16
C ILE A 58 15.90 -4.94 -10.26
N ARG A 59 15.49 -5.28 -11.50
CA ARG A 59 14.29 -6.09 -11.80
C ARG A 59 13.08 -5.69 -10.95
N GLY A 60 12.86 -4.40 -10.82
CA GLY A 60 11.81 -3.84 -9.98
C GLY A 60 10.42 -4.29 -10.43
N GLN A 61 9.65 -4.83 -9.49
CA GLN A 61 8.23 -5.17 -9.64
C GLN A 61 7.39 -4.21 -8.79
N ASP A 62 6.24 -3.80 -9.32
CA ASP A 62 5.18 -2.98 -8.69
C ASP A 62 5.47 -1.51 -8.30
N ASP A 63 4.37 -0.73 -8.31
CA ASP A 63 4.10 0.69 -7.96
C ASP A 63 4.82 1.81 -8.73
N CYS A 64 5.66 1.45 -9.69
CA CYS A 64 5.88 2.35 -10.81
C CYS A 64 4.58 2.33 -11.63
N ASP A 65 3.95 3.47 -11.89
CA ASP A 65 2.89 3.63 -12.93
C ASP A 65 3.46 3.39 -14.36
N HIS A 66 4.54 2.61 -14.43
CA HIS A 66 5.42 2.29 -15.53
C HIS A 66 5.47 0.78 -15.57
N ALA A 67 5.16 0.19 -16.72
CA ALA A 67 5.42 -1.22 -16.96
C ALA A 67 6.82 -1.57 -16.45
N ASP A 68 6.93 -2.67 -15.69
CA ASP A 68 8.10 -3.21 -14.98
C ASP A 68 9.47 -2.72 -15.44
N CYS A 69 10.45 -2.66 -14.53
CA CYS A 69 11.83 -2.33 -14.89
C CYS A 69 12.28 -3.09 -16.15
N GLY A 70 12.39 -2.38 -17.26
CA GLY A 70 12.65 -2.93 -18.59
C GLY A 70 13.26 -1.90 -19.54
N PRO A 71 13.50 -2.29 -20.79
CA PRO A 71 14.01 -1.38 -21.82
C PRO A 71 13.09 -0.18 -21.97
N ASN A 72 13.64 1.03 -22.12
CA ASN A 72 12.85 2.26 -22.20
C ASN A 72 11.90 2.49 -21.02
N CYS A 73 12.26 2.11 -19.79
CA CYS A 73 11.51 2.48 -18.59
C CYS A 73 11.28 4.00 -18.54
N GLU A 74 10.06 4.43 -18.17
CA GLU A 74 9.65 5.84 -18.18
C GLU A 74 10.54 6.74 -17.31
N VAL A 75 11.09 6.18 -16.23
CA VAL A 75 12.07 6.85 -15.37
C VAL A 75 13.28 7.33 -16.18
N LEU A 76 13.90 6.44 -16.96
CA LEU A 76 15.06 6.79 -17.77
C LEU A 76 14.66 7.66 -18.97
N GLN A 77 13.48 7.45 -19.54
CA GLN A 77 12.96 8.35 -20.59
C GLN A 77 12.84 9.79 -20.07
N ARG A 78 12.25 10.00 -18.89
CA ARG A 78 12.15 11.32 -18.26
C ARG A 78 13.53 11.90 -17.97
N ALA A 79 14.43 11.09 -17.43
CA ALA A 79 15.80 11.51 -17.14
C ALA A 79 16.56 11.96 -18.40
N ARG A 80 16.45 11.24 -19.53
CA ARG A 80 17.04 11.63 -20.82
C ARG A 80 16.58 13.02 -21.28
N HIS A 81 15.33 13.39 -20.98
CA HIS A 81 14.78 14.72 -21.26
C HIS A 81 15.07 15.75 -20.16
N GLY A 82 15.90 15.43 -19.17
CA GLY A 82 16.24 16.30 -18.06
C GLY A 82 15.10 16.54 -17.07
N ARG A 83 14.09 15.66 -17.05
CA ARG A 83 12.96 15.71 -16.11
C ARG A 83 13.20 14.74 -14.97
N THR A 84 12.83 15.15 -13.76
CA THR A 84 12.83 14.28 -12.57
C THR A 84 11.46 13.68 -12.34
N SER A 85 11.42 12.50 -11.73
CA SER A 85 10.20 11.91 -11.19
C SER A 85 10.05 12.23 -9.70
N LYS A 86 8.83 12.18 -9.17
CA LYS A 86 8.62 12.09 -7.72
C LYS A 86 9.30 10.83 -7.19
N SER A 87 9.64 10.81 -5.90
CA SER A 87 10.07 9.58 -5.25
C SER A 87 8.97 8.53 -5.33
N TYR A 88 9.34 7.27 -5.52
CA TYR A 88 8.42 6.14 -5.68
C TYR A 88 8.98 4.90 -4.99
N ASP A 89 8.09 3.97 -4.65
CA ASP A 89 8.49 2.68 -4.08
C ASP A 89 8.63 1.64 -5.19
N VAL A 90 9.59 0.73 -5.06
CA VAL A 90 9.80 -0.38 -5.99
C VAL A 90 10.29 -1.63 -5.27
N MET A 91 9.77 -2.80 -5.67
CA MET A 91 10.24 -4.08 -5.14
C MET A 91 11.45 -4.57 -5.93
N ALA A 92 12.66 -4.35 -5.40
CA ALA A 92 13.90 -4.79 -6.05
C ALA A 92 14.30 -6.21 -5.63
N LYS A 93 14.84 -6.99 -6.57
CA LYS A 93 15.37 -8.33 -6.28
C LYS A 93 16.83 -8.28 -5.84
N THR A 94 17.17 -8.97 -4.76
CA THR A 94 18.54 -9.08 -4.25
C THR A 94 19.32 -10.19 -4.96
N SER A 95 20.63 -10.22 -4.78
CA SER A 95 21.49 -11.31 -5.30
C SER A 95 21.14 -12.69 -4.77
N SER A 96 20.60 -12.78 -3.54
CA SER A 96 20.09 -14.02 -2.94
C SER A 96 18.71 -14.45 -3.48
N GLY A 97 18.06 -13.61 -4.29
CA GLY A 97 16.74 -13.85 -4.84
C GLY A 97 15.56 -13.39 -3.97
N SER A 98 15.83 -12.88 -2.76
CA SER A 98 14.82 -12.20 -1.93
C SER A 98 14.43 -10.83 -2.50
N HIS A 99 13.39 -10.21 -1.95
CA HIS A 99 12.92 -8.88 -2.37
C HIS A 99 13.15 -7.84 -1.29
N ARG A 100 13.43 -6.60 -1.71
CA ARG A 100 13.54 -5.40 -0.87
C ARG A 100 12.62 -4.33 -1.42
N LEU A 101 11.80 -3.75 -0.57
CA LEU A 101 11.02 -2.57 -0.91
C LEU A 101 11.92 -1.36 -0.78
N LEU A 102 12.18 -0.69 -1.89
CA LEU A 102 13.03 0.48 -1.96
C LEU A 102 12.21 1.72 -2.22
N ASN A 103 12.39 2.76 -1.41
CA ASN A 103 11.95 4.10 -1.80
C ASN A 103 13.08 4.75 -2.60
N VAL A 104 12.80 5.11 -3.86
CA VAL A 104 13.80 5.60 -4.82
C VAL A 104 13.52 7.06 -5.17
N SER A 105 14.58 7.86 -5.17
CA SER A 105 14.61 9.23 -5.69
C SER A 105 15.70 9.36 -6.75
N ILE A 106 15.48 10.23 -7.73
CA ILE A 106 16.36 10.31 -8.91
C ILE A 106 16.78 11.74 -9.17
N VAL A 107 18.10 11.93 -9.23
CA VAL A 107 18.73 13.18 -9.61
C VAL A 107 19.36 13.01 -10.98
N VAL A 108 19.11 13.96 -11.88
CA VAL A 108 19.64 13.94 -13.23
C VAL A 108 20.83 14.88 -13.33
N LEU A 109 22.01 14.33 -13.65
CA LEU A 109 23.23 15.11 -13.87
C LEU A 109 23.49 15.21 -15.38
N LYS A 110 23.66 16.43 -15.89
CA LYS A 110 24.02 16.70 -17.29
C LYS A 110 25.52 16.95 -17.40
N GLY A 111 26.18 16.29 -18.35
CA GLY A 111 27.58 16.57 -18.69
C GLY A 111 27.75 17.93 -19.38
N LYS A 112 28.96 18.50 -19.31
CA LYS A 112 29.28 19.86 -19.80
C LYS A 112 28.98 20.07 -21.30
N ASN A 113 29.00 19.02 -22.12
CA ASN A 113 28.74 19.08 -23.56
C ASN A 113 27.31 18.68 -23.99
N ALA A 114 26.37 18.59 -23.04
CA ALA A 114 24.95 18.24 -23.27
C ALA A 114 24.67 16.88 -23.97
N ARG A 115 25.71 16.07 -24.24
CA ARG A 115 25.60 14.76 -24.92
C ARG A 115 25.53 13.56 -23.97
N SER A 116 25.81 13.74 -22.68
CA SER A 116 25.75 12.66 -21.68
C SER A 116 24.90 13.08 -20.50
N THR A 117 23.91 12.26 -20.18
CA THR A 117 23.02 12.42 -19.02
C THR A 117 23.20 11.21 -18.11
N LEU A 118 23.41 11.45 -16.82
CA LEU A 118 23.41 10.41 -15.80
C LEU A 118 22.17 10.52 -14.93
N ALA A 119 21.45 9.42 -14.79
CA ALA A 119 20.38 9.26 -13.82
C ALA A 119 20.93 8.64 -12.54
N VAL A 120 21.12 9.45 -11.50
CA VAL A 120 21.58 9.02 -10.18
C VAL A 120 20.37 8.61 -9.35
N HIS A 121 20.26 7.33 -9.07
CA HIS A 121 19.22 6.74 -8.25
C HIS A 121 19.74 6.62 -6.83
N MET A 122 19.06 7.30 -5.90
CA MET A 122 19.30 7.19 -4.46
C MET A 122 18.12 6.45 -3.84
N PHE A 123 18.39 5.46 -3.00
CA PHE A 123 17.34 4.61 -2.47
C PHE A 123 17.54 4.20 -1.02
N ARG A 124 16.42 3.95 -0.34
CA ARG A 124 16.33 3.48 1.04
C ARG A 124 15.58 2.16 1.11
N ASP A 125 16.09 1.21 1.90
CA ASP A 125 15.34 -0.01 2.23
C ASP A 125 14.25 0.32 3.26
N VAL A 126 13.00 0.28 2.83
CA VAL A 126 11.82 0.53 3.68
C VAL A 126 11.05 -0.77 4.00
N SER A 127 11.65 -1.93 3.74
CA SER A 127 11.02 -3.24 3.90
C SER A 127 10.60 -3.51 5.35
N GLU A 128 11.38 -3.08 6.33
CA GLU A 128 11.05 -3.27 7.75
C GLU A 128 9.93 -2.32 8.19
N ALA A 129 10.08 -1.02 7.91
CA ALA A 129 9.09 -0.01 8.24
C ALA A 129 7.70 -0.36 7.67
N ARG A 130 7.64 -0.80 6.40
CA ARG A 130 6.38 -1.21 5.77
C ARG A 130 5.77 -2.44 6.41
N ARG A 131 6.58 -3.46 6.76
CA ARG A 131 6.10 -4.66 7.47
C ARG A 131 5.51 -4.32 8.83
N SER A 132 6.19 -3.49 9.61
CA SER A 132 5.69 -3.06 10.92
C SER A 132 4.39 -2.26 10.82
N GLN A 133 4.29 -1.36 9.83
CA GLN A 133 3.05 -0.61 9.58
C GLN A 133 1.87 -1.52 9.24
N LEU A 134 2.07 -2.48 8.31
CA LEU A 134 1.02 -3.42 7.92
C LEU A 134 0.61 -4.32 9.09
N GLU A 135 1.55 -4.73 9.93
CA GLU A 135 1.25 -5.53 11.11
C GLU A 135 0.41 -4.74 12.13
N VAL A 136 0.77 -3.49 12.42
CA VAL A 136 -0.01 -2.61 13.30
C VAL A 136 -1.41 -2.41 12.73
N GLN A 137 -1.53 -2.14 11.43
CA GLN A 137 -2.82 -1.96 10.77
C GLN A 137 -3.69 -3.21 10.86
N ARG A 138 -3.12 -4.40 10.61
CA ARG A 138 -3.81 -5.68 10.76
C ARG A 138 -4.32 -5.88 12.19
N ARG A 139 -3.47 -5.64 13.20
CA ARG A 139 -3.85 -5.79 14.62
C ARG A 139 -4.97 -4.83 15.01
N LEU A 140 -4.95 -3.59 14.51
CA LEU A 140 -6.02 -2.62 14.74
C LEU A 140 -7.34 -3.06 14.07
N GLN A 141 -7.27 -3.60 12.85
CA GLN A 141 -8.45 -4.17 12.17
C GLN A 141 -9.02 -5.37 12.93
N GLU A 142 -8.18 -6.29 13.39
CA GLU A 142 -8.63 -7.45 14.18
C GLU A 142 -9.24 -7.04 15.52
N ALA A 143 -8.62 -6.10 16.23
CA ALA A 143 -9.15 -5.59 17.50
C ALA A 143 -10.52 -4.90 17.33
N SER A 144 -10.67 -4.08 16.27
CA SER A 144 -11.94 -3.43 15.97
C SER A 144 -13.04 -4.41 15.57
N GLN A 145 -12.71 -5.44 14.78
CA GLN A 145 -13.66 -6.50 14.41
C GLN A 145 -14.10 -7.32 15.63
N ALA A 146 -13.16 -7.75 16.47
CA ALA A 146 -13.47 -8.50 17.69
C ALA A 146 -14.34 -7.70 18.67
N SER A 147 -14.08 -6.39 18.81
CA SER A 147 -14.90 -5.51 19.65
C SER A 147 -16.31 -5.30 19.08
N GLY A 148 -16.43 -5.09 17.77
CA GLY A 148 -17.74 -4.95 17.11
C GLY A 148 -18.58 -6.23 17.20
N GLN A 149 -17.95 -7.40 17.07
CA GLN A 149 -18.62 -8.69 17.10
C GLN A 149 -19.08 -9.10 18.51
N ARG A 150 -18.24 -8.88 19.54
CA ARG A 150 -18.64 -9.05 20.95
C ARG A 150 -19.79 -8.12 21.33
N SER A 151 -19.74 -6.86 20.87
CA SER A 151 -20.84 -5.91 21.09
C SER A 151 -22.13 -6.34 20.39
N GLY A 152 -22.04 -6.95 19.20
CA GLY A 152 -23.19 -7.49 18.49
C GLY A 152 -23.83 -8.66 19.22
N GLU A 153 -23.02 -9.62 19.66
CA GLU A 153 -23.46 -10.80 20.42
C GLU A 153 -24.11 -10.44 21.76
N ASP A 154 -23.50 -9.51 22.53
CA ASP A 154 -24.04 -9.05 23.81
C ASP A 154 -25.41 -8.37 23.65
N ILE A 155 -25.62 -7.65 22.54
CA ILE A 155 -26.88 -6.96 22.27
C ILE A 155 -27.93 -7.92 21.71
N ALA A 156 -27.53 -8.82 20.79
CA ALA A 156 -28.39 -9.89 20.30
C ALA A 156 -28.89 -10.78 21.45
N GLY A 157 -28.06 -11.05 22.46
CA GLY A 157 -28.42 -11.80 23.66
C GLY A 157 -29.42 -11.11 24.60
N ARG A 158 -29.63 -9.78 24.49
CA ARG A 158 -30.63 -9.02 25.27
C ARG A 158 -32.01 -8.98 24.60
N LEU A 159 -32.07 -9.26 23.30
CA LEU A 159 -33.32 -9.35 22.56
C LEU A 159 -33.96 -10.73 22.77
N THR A 160 -35.27 -10.73 22.96
CA THR A 160 -36.05 -11.97 22.95
C THR A 160 -36.11 -12.54 21.52
N PRO A 161 -36.44 -13.82 21.34
CA PRO A 161 -36.53 -14.43 20.00
C PRO A 161 -37.44 -13.65 19.04
N ARG A 162 -38.59 -13.14 19.52
CA ARG A 162 -39.52 -12.35 18.68
C ARG A 162 -39.00 -10.96 18.35
N GLU A 163 -38.32 -10.29 19.27
CA GLU A 163 -37.68 -9.00 18.99
C GLU A 163 -36.55 -9.14 17.95
N SER A 164 -35.77 -10.22 18.02
CA SER A 164 -34.72 -10.53 17.04
C SER A 164 -35.28 -10.82 15.64
N GLU A 165 -36.40 -11.54 15.55
CA GLU A 165 -37.10 -11.78 14.28
C GLU A 165 -37.68 -10.49 13.69
N VAL A 166 -38.26 -9.63 14.53
CA VAL A 166 -38.73 -8.31 14.11
C VAL A 166 -37.55 -7.50 13.58
N LEU A 167 -36.45 -7.37 14.33
CA LEU A 167 -35.26 -6.61 13.90
C LEU A 167 -34.68 -7.11 12.56
N ARG A 168 -34.59 -8.43 12.35
CA ARG A 168 -34.21 -9.02 11.05
C ARG A 168 -35.15 -8.61 9.93
N SER A 169 -36.45 -8.65 10.18
CA SER A 169 -37.47 -8.24 9.21
C SER A 169 -37.42 -6.74 8.91
N LEU A 170 -37.06 -5.91 9.91
CA LEU A 170 -36.83 -4.49 9.69
C LEU A 170 -35.62 -4.26 8.77
N ALA A 171 -34.54 -5.01 8.99
CA ALA A 171 -33.29 -4.89 8.24
C ALA A 171 -33.41 -5.35 6.77
N THR A 172 -34.33 -6.28 6.48
CA THR A 172 -34.68 -6.65 5.10
C THR A 172 -35.64 -5.67 4.42
N GLY A 173 -36.06 -4.61 5.10
CA GLY A 173 -36.91 -3.56 4.56
C GLY A 173 -38.40 -3.86 4.59
N LEU A 174 -38.85 -4.89 5.33
CA LEU A 174 -40.28 -5.26 5.37
C LEU A 174 -41.11 -4.24 6.15
N GLU A 175 -42.23 -3.81 5.59
CA GLU A 175 -43.18 -2.94 6.29
C GLU A 175 -43.91 -3.69 7.41
N THR A 176 -44.33 -2.97 8.45
CA THR A 176 -44.99 -3.52 9.66
C THR A 176 -46.15 -4.47 9.34
N ALA A 177 -46.98 -4.15 8.35
CA ALA A 177 -48.09 -4.99 7.94
C ALA A 177 -47.61 -6.35 7.40
N ARG A 178 -46.54 -6.34 6.60
CA ARG A 178 -45.96 -7.57 6.05
C ARG A 178 -45.24 -8.40 7.12
N ILE A 179 -44.59 -7.74 8.08
CA ILE A 179 -44.00 -8.41 9.25
C ILE A 179 -45.11 -9.11 10.07
N ALA A 180 -46.25 -8.45 10.27
CA ALA A 180 -47.38 -9.00 11.00
C ALA A 180 -47.93 -10.28 10.33
N GLU A 181 -48.06 -10.26 9.00
CA GLU A 181 -48.46 -11.42 8.20
C GLU A 181 -47.46 -12.58 8.32
N VAL A 182 -46.16 -12.31 8.16
CA VAL A 182 -45.10 -13.34 8.23
C VAL A 182 -45.02 -13.97 9.62
N MET A 183 -45.22 -13.18 10.67
CA MET A 183 -45.13 -13.62 12.06
C MET A 183 -46.46 -14.15 12.62
N GLY A 184 -47.57 -14.06 11.88
CA GLY A 184 -48.89 -14.52 12.32
C GLY A 184 -49.46 -13.77 13.52
N ILE A 185 -49.14 -12.47 13.66
CA ILE A 185 -49.55 -11.61 14.78
C ILE A 185 -50.17 -10.30 14.29
N SER A 186 -50.74 -9.49 15.19
CA SER A 186 -51.33 -8.20 14.80
C SER A 186 -50.28 -7.13 14.48
N ALA A 187 -50.59 -6.19 13.58
CA ALA A 187 -49.72 -5.05 13.28
C ALA A 187 -49.46 -4.13 14.50
N THR A 188 -50.37 -4.12 15.49
CA THR A 188 -50.16 -3.44 16.77
C THR A 188 -49.11 -4.17 17.62
N THR A 189 -49.15 -5.50 17.66
CA THR A 189 -48.15 -6.32 18.36
C THR A 189 -46.77 -6.15 17.73
N VAL A 190 -46.67 -6.09 16.40
CA VAL A 190 -45.40 -5.77 15.72
C VAL A 190 -44.88 -4.39 16.12
N ARG A 191 -45.73 -3.35 16.16
CA ARG A 191 -45.31 -2.01 16.63
C ARG A 191 -44.76 -2.04 18.06
N ASN A 192 -45.42 -2.74 18.97
CA ASN A 192 -44.93 -2.88 20.34
C ASN A 192 -43.56 -3.60 20.39
N HIS A 193 -43.36 -4.64 19.57
CA HIS A 193 -42.05 -5.28 19.45
C HIS A 193 -40.99 -4.34 18.88
N ILE A 194 -41.33 -3.49 17.90
CA ILE A 194 -40.44 -2.46 17.37
C ILE A 194 -40.04 -1.49 18.50
N ASP A 195 -41.00 -0.98 19.25
CA ASP A 195 -40.72 -0.03 20.35
C ASP A 195 -39.81 -0.64 21.41
N HIS A 196 -40.02 -1.92 21.77
CA HIS A 196 -39.14 -2.64 22.69
C HIS A 196 -37.74 -2.86 22.11
N VAL A 197 -37.63 -3.17 20.81
CA VAL A 197 -36.34 -3.28 20.12
C VAL A 197 -35.62 -1.93 20.16
N LEU A 198 -36.29 -0.83 19.81
CA LEU A 198 -35.69 0.52 19.84
C LEU A 198 -35.16 0.87 21.24
N ALA A 199 -35.98 0.62 22.28
CA ALA A 199 -35.59 0.86 23.66
C ALA A 199 -34.38 0.00 24.10
N LYS A 200 -34.37 -1.29 23.75
CA LYS A 200 -33.27 -2.20 24.09
C LYS A 200 -31.98 -1.92 23.34
N LEU A 201 -32.07 -1.41 22.11
CA LEU A 201 -30.94 -0.96 21.30
C LEU A 201 -30.47 0.46 21.68
N GLY A 202 -31.28 1.23 22.41
CA GLY A 202 -30.99 2.61 22.79
C GLY A 202 -31.05 3.59 21.62
N VAL A 203 -31.88 3.31 20.62
CA VAL A 203 -32.05 4.12 19.41
C VAL A 203 -33.46 4.69 19.33
N HIS A 204 -33.65 5.75 18.54
CA HIS A 204 -34.89 6.54 18.54
C HIS A 204 -35.70 6.40 17.25
N SER A 205 -35.16 5.72 16.25
CA SER A 205 -35.86 5.51 14.99
C SER A 205 -35.62 4.12 14.39
N ARG A 206 -36.57 3.70 13.55
CA ARG A 206 -36.46 2.45 12.79
C ARG A 206 -35.21 2.44 11.91
N LEU A 207 -34.89 3.56 11.26
CA LEU A 207 -33.70 3.66 10.43
C LEU A 207 -32.44 3.50 11.27
N GLU A 208 -32.38 4.13 12.44
CA GLU A 208 -31.27 3.94 13.38
C GLU A 208 -31.15 2.48 13.83
N ALA A 209 -32.25 1.78 14.10
CA ALA A 209 -32.21 0.35 14.46
C ALA A 209 -31.65 -0.52 13.33
N VAL A 210 -32.01 -0.24 12.07
CA VAL A 210 -31.46 -0.96 10.91
C VAL A 210 -29.97 -0.67 10.74
N VAL A 211 -29.57 0.60 10.82
CA VAL A 211 -28.16 1.01 10.75
C VAL A 211 -27.36 0.41 11.91
N PHE A 212 -27.95 0.37 13.10
CA PHE A 212 -27.36 -0.22 14.29
C PHE A 212 -27.12 -1.72 14.11
N ALA A 213 -28.15 -2.46 13.68
CA ALA A 213 -28.06 -3.89 13.45
C ALA A 213 -26.98 -4.24 12.40
N ALA A 214 -26.87 -3.44 11.33
CA ALA A 214 -25.84 -3.61 10.31
C ALA A 214 -24.41 -3.32 10.83
N ARG A 215 -24.23 -2.24 11.62
CA ARG A 215 -22.92 -1.88 12.20
C ARG A 215 -22.41 -2.91 13.20
N HIS A 216 -23.32 -3.49 13.98
CA HIS A 216 -23.00 -4.47 15.01
C HIS A 216 -23.15 -5.92 14.57
N ARG A 217 -23.42 -6.18 13.27
CA ARG A 217 -23.60 -7.52 12.69
C ARG A 217 -24.62 -8.40 13.43
N ILE A 218 -25.70 -7.78 13.92
CA ILE A 218 -26.80 -8.47 14.60
C ILE A 218 -27.71 -9.19 13.57
N VAL A 219 -27.68 -8.73 12.31
CA VAL A 219 -28.46 -9.22 11.17
C VAL A 219 -27.65 -9.19 9.89
#